data_AF-A0A940SEV0-F1
#
_entry.id   AF-A0A940SEV0-F1
#
_cell.length_a   1.000
_cell.length_b   1.000
_cell.length_c   1.000
_cell.angle_alpha   90.00
_cell.angle_beta   90.00
_cell.angle_gamma   90.00
#
_symmetry.space_group_name_H-M   'P 1'
#
loop_
_entity.id
_entity.type
_entity.pdbx_description
1 polymer ?
#
loop_
_entity_poly.entity_id
_entity_poly.type
_entity_poly.pdbx_seq_one_letter_code
_entity_poly.pdbx_strand_id
1 'polypeptide(L)'
;MRIFHWSIVCLVIAAYVTSRYNWITWHVRLGQLTLTLLIFRILLGFWGSDTARFRRFLVRPSGALVYVRRFFSNAGSTYVGHTPGGGWMVIALILVLSMQVLTGLYAYNDVARVGPLFGIFSGDTSNMFVSLHGLLFKILMTFVTIHIAVIALYRIVKRQDLVRPMATGIQYLPAGLRKPTMISASRALSLFLCSVVIAALISQL
;
A
#
# COMPACT_ATOMS: atom_id res chain seq x y z
N MET A 1 9.64 2.74 5.84
CA MET A 1 8.88 2.86 4.56
C MET A 1 9.36 1.91 3.49
N ARG A 2 10.67 1.85 3.19
CA ARG A 2 11.20 0.93 2.17
C ARG A 2 10.91 -0.54 2.47
N ILE A 3 11.26 -0.98 3.68
CA ILE A 3 11.00 -2.35 4.14
C ILE A 3 9.52 -2.68 3.99
N PHE A 4 8.63 -1.84 4.55
CA PHE A 4 7.18 -1.98 4.36
C PHE A 4 6.78 -2.12 2.88
N HIS A 5 7.23 -1.22 2.01
CA HIS A 5 6.86 -1.22 0.59
C HIS A 5 7.27 -2.53 -0.09
N TRP A 6 8.54 -2.93 0.05
CA TRP A 6 9.06 -4.16 -0.56
C TRP A 6 8.44 -5.41 0.06
N SER A 7 8.15 -5.41 1.37
CA SER A 7 7.41 -6.47 2.02
C SER A 7 6.00 -6.62 1.42
N ILE A 8 5.27 -5.52 1.19
CA ILE A 8 3.95 -5.57 0.53
C ILE A 8 4.07 -6.11 -0.90
N VAL A 9 5.07 -5.67 -1.68
CA VAL A 9 5.29 -6.20 -3.04
C VAL A 9 5.49 -7.72 -3.01
N CYS A 10 6.38 -8.20 -2.14
CA CYS A 10 6.64 -9.64 -1.99
C CYS A 10 5.40 -10.41 -1.51
N LEU A 11 4.66 -9.86 -0.54
CA LEU A 11 3.44 -10.49 -0.01
C LEU A 11 2.33 -10.58 -1.06
N VAL A 12 2.12 -9.54 -1.86
CA VAL A 12 1.11 -9.55 -2.94
C VAL A 12 1.46 -10.60 -3.99
N ILE A 13 2.73 -10.69 -4.40
CA ILE A 13 3.19 -11.72 -5.33
C ILE A 13 3.00 -13.11 -4.73
N ALA A 14 3.45 -13.33 -3.49
CA ALA A 14 3.31 -14.61 -2.80
C ALA A 14 1.84 -15.01 -2.60
N ALA A 15 0.96 -14.05 -2.28
CA ALA A 15 -0.47 -14.29 -2.12
C ALA A 15 -1.12 -14.69 -3.45
N TYR A 16 -0.73 -14.05 -4.56
CA TYR A 16 -1.20 -14.44 -5.89
C TYR A 16 -0.74 -15.86 -6.26
N VAL A 17 0.54 -16.17 -6.06
CA VAL A 17 1.10 -17.50 -6.34
C VAL A 17 0.40 -18.58 -5.50
N THR A 18 0.27 -18.37 -4.19
CA THR A 18 -0.39 -19.34 -3.31
C THR A 18 -1.86 -19.55 -3.66
N SER A 19 -2.58 -18.49 -4.07
CA SER A 19 -3.94 -18.63 -4.60
C SER A 19 -3.98 -19.46 -5.89
N ARG A 20 -3.06 -19.21 -6.83
CA ARG A 20 -3.01 -19.91 -8.12
C ARG A 20 -2.75 -21.42 -7.99
N TYR A 21 -1.95 -21.82 -7.00
CA TYR A 21 -1.65 -23.23 -6.70
C TYR A 21 -2.62 -23.85 -5.69
N ASN A 22 -3.70 -23.15 -5.33
CA ASN A 22 -4.69 -23.60 -4.33
C ASN A 22 -4.08 -23.87 -2.93
N TRP A 23 -2.99 -23.19 -2.57
CA TRP A 23 -2.37 -23.23 -1.25
C TRP A 23 -3.07 -22.23 -0.30
N ILE A 24 -4.37 -22.46 -0.09
CA ILE A 24 -5.27 -21.50 0.57
C ILE A 24 -4.83 -21.16 2.00
N THR A 25 -4.34 -22.12 2.78
CA THR A 25 -3.80 -21.85 4.13
C THR A 25 -2.67 -20.82 4.10
N TRP A 26 -1.77 -20.91 3.12
CA TRP A 26 -0.69 -19.94 2.95
C TRP A 26 -1.19 -18.61 2.43
N HIS A 27 -2.15 -18.61 1.52
CA HIS A 27 -2.79 -17.39 1.03
C HIS A 27 -3.40 -16.57 2.19
N VAL A 28 -4.14 -17.23 3.09
CA VAL A 28 -4.75 -16.60 4.27
C VAL A 28 -3.69 -16.02 5.20
N ARG A 29 -2.64 -16.79 5.52
CA ARG A 29 -1.53 -16.31 6.37
C ARG A 29 -0.83 -15.08 5.77
N LEU A 30 -0.61 -15.08 4.45
CA LEU A 30 -0.03 -13.93 3.75
C LEU A 30 -0.99 -12.72 3.77
N GLY A 31 -2.30 -12.97 3.69
CA GLY A 31 -3.34 -11.95 3.89
C GLY A 31 -3.28 -11.32 5.29
N GLN A 32 -3.13 -12.13 6.35
CA GLN A 32 -2.98 -11.65 7.74
C GLN A 32 -1.69 -10.85 7.97
N LEU A 33 -0.57 -11.27 7.36
CA LEU A 33 0.66 -10.49 7.37
C LEU A 33 0.49 -9.16 6.64
N THR A 34 -0.23 -9.18 5.51
CA THR A 34 -0.56 -7.96 4.75
C THR A 34 -1.43 -7.02 5.58
N LEU A 35 -2.44 -7.55 6.30
CA LEU A 35 -3.27 -6.77 7.23
C LEU A 35 -2.42 -6.07 8.30
N THR A 36 -1.52 -6.82 8.95
CA THR A 36 -0.60 -6.28 9.97
C THR A 36 0.20 -5.10 9.42
N LEU A 37 0.86 -5.30 8.26
CA LEU A 37 1.66 -4.26 7.63
C LEU A 37 0.81 -3.06 7.20
N LEU A 38 -0.41 -3.30 6.72
CA LEU A 38 -1.31 -2.25 6.29
C LEU A 38 -1.76 -1.37 7.46
N ILE A 39 -2.13 -1.97 8.59
CA ILE A 39 -2.42 -1.23 9.83
C ILE A 39 -1.20 -0.42 10.26
N PHE A 40 -0.02 -1.04 10.27
CA PHE A 40 1.24 -0.35 10.59
C PHE A 40 1.45 0.86 9.68
N ARG A 41 1.18 0.73 8.37
CA ARG A 41 1.32 1.82 7.42
C ARG A 41 0.35 2.96 7.68
N ILE A 42 -0.89 2.65 8.03
CA ILE A 42 -1.91 3.63 8.39
C ILE A 42 -1.46 4.38 9.64
N LEU A 43 -1.04 3.68 10.70
CA LEU A 43 -0.51 4.30 11.92
C LEU A 43 0.69 5.21 11.63
N LEU A 44 1.66 4.75 10.82
CA LEU A 44 2.77 5.59 10.39
C LEU A 44 2.34 6.78 9.50
N GLY A 45 1.21 6.66 8.80
CA GLY A 45 0.63 7.74 8.00
C GLY A 45 0.10 8.91 8.83
N PHE A 46 -0.24 8.68 10.10
CA PHE A 46 -0.67 9.74 11.01
C PHE A 46 0.46 10.18 11.95
N TRP A 47 1.19 9.24 12.55
CA TRP A 47 2.18 9.52 13.61
C TRP A 47 3.64 9.37 13.18
N GLY A 48 3.90 8.94 11.95
CA GLY A 48 5.24 8.57 11.48
C GLY A 48 6.19 9.74 11.19
N SER A 49 7.22 9.49 10.37
CA SER A 49 8.20 10.50 9.92
C SER A 49 7.60 11.50 8.93
N ASP A 50 8.29 12.61 8.63
CA ASP A 50 7.76 13.61 7.70
C ASP A 50 7.45 13.03 6.31
N THR A 51 8.28 12.11 5.80
CA THR A 51 8.07 11.44 4.50
C THR A 51 6.97 10.37 4.54
N ALA A 52 6.53 9.98 5.73
CA ALA A 52 5.53 8.95 5.97
C ALA A 52 4.11 9.50 6.12
N ARG A 53 3.98 10.72 6.67
CA ARG A 53 2.72 11.32 7.09
C ARG A 53 1.88 11.79 5.91
N PHE A 54 0.61 11.39 5.87
CA PHE A 54 -0.32 11.75 4.80
C PHE A 54 -0.42 13.28 4.61
N ARG A 55 -0.51 14.03 5.71
CA ARG A 55 -0.60 15.50 5.68
C ARG A 55 0.62 16.21 5.06
N ARG A 56 1.77 15.53 4.97
CA ARG A 56 3.01 16.14 4.44
C ARG A 56 3.12 16.05 2.93
N PHE A 57 2.50 15.04 2.32
CA PHE A 57 2.63 14.79 0.88
C PHE A 57 1.30 14.88 0.12
N LEU A 58 0.15 14.84 0.80
CA LEU A 58 -1.13 15.02 0.15
C LEU A 58 -1.41 16.50 -0.10
N VAL A 59 -1.47 16.84 -1.39
CA VAL A 59 -2.02 18.10 -1.86
C VAL A 59 -3.51 17.97 -2.16
N ARG A 60 -4.21 19.11 -2.26
CA ARG A 60 -5.61 19.14 -2.71
C ARG A 60 -5.80 18.37 -4.03
N PRO A 61 -6.91 17.64 -4.23
CA PRO A 61 -7.15 16.85 -5.44
C PRO A 61 -7.00 17.67 -6.73
N SER A 62 -7.50 18.91 -6.72
CA SER A 62 -7.36 19.85 -7.85
C SER A 62 -5.91 20.16 -8.18
N GLY A 63 -5.05 20.32 -7.17
CA GLY A 63 -3.61 20.54 -7.34
C GLY A 63 -2.90 19.32 -7.92
N ALA A 64 -3.32 18.11 -7.55
CA ALA A 64 -2.81 16.88 -8.14
C ALA A 64 -3.22 16.73 -9.61
N LEU A 65 -4.46 17.08 -9.96
CA LEU A 65 -4.93 17.04 -11.35
C LEU A 65 -4.18 18.05 -12.22
N VAL A 66 -3.97 19.27 -11.72
CA VAL A 66 -3.14 20.28 -12.40
C VAL A 66 -1.71 19.77 -12.58
N TYR A 67 -1.13 19.14 -11.56
CA TYR A 67 0.20 18.55 -11.64
C TYR A 67 0.32 17.48 -12.73
N VAL A 68 -0.65 16.54 -12.78
CA VAL A 68 -0.67 15.49 -13.81
C VAL A 68 -0.84 16.08 -15.21
N ARG A 69 -1.72 17.07 -15.38
CA ARG A 69 -1.90 17.76 -16.67
C ARG A 69 -0.64 18.49 -17.14
N ARG A 70 0.11 19.05 -16.20
CA ARG A 70 1.39 19.75 -16.47
C ARG A 70 2.61 18.82 -16.42
N PHE A 71 2.40 17.50 -16.38
CA PHE A 71 3.50 16.55 -16.26
C PHE A 71 4.52 16.71 -17.41
N PHE A 72 4.05 16.88 -18.64
CA PHE A 72 4.93 17.10 -19.81
C PHE A 72 5.44 18.54 -19.92
N SER A 73 4.90 19.48 -19.14
CA SER A 73 5.43 20.84 -19.09
C SER A 73 6.79 20.84 -18.35
N ASN A 74 7.76 21.59 -18.87
CA ASN A 74 9.17 21.57 -18.44
C ASN A 74 9.43 22.25 -17.07
N ALA A 75 8.43 22.31 -16.20
CA ALA A 75 8.57 22.91 -14.87
C ALA A 75 9.32 21.96 -13.94
N GLY A 76 10.60 22.23 -13.73
CA GLY A 76 11.50 21.49 -12.84
C GLY A 76 11.09 21.58 -11.38
N SER A 77 10.12 20.76 -10.98
CA SER A 77 9.68 20.64 -9.58
C SER A 77 10.27 19.37 -8.97
N THR A 78 11.30 19.54 -8.15
CA THR A 78 11.89 18.44 -7.36
C THR A 78 11.11 18.35 -6.04
N TYR A 79 10.41 17.24 -5.82
CA TYR A 79 9.65 17.02 -4.58
C TYR A 79 10.42 16.12 -3.61
N VAL A 80 10.38 16.48 -2.33
CA VAL A 80 10.93 15.65 -1.25
C VAL A 80 9.91 14.58 -0.87
N GLY A 81 10.26 13.31 -1.02
CA GLY A 81 9.35 12.20 -0.75
C GLY A 81 8.45 11.87 -1.94
N HIS A 82 7.22 12.41 -1.97
CA HIS A 82 6.26 12.09 -3.03
C HIS A 82 5.88 13.34 -3.82
N THR A 83 5.72 13.14 -5.14
CA THR A 83 5.08 14.15 -5.99
C THR A 83 3.58 14.21 -5.71
N PRO A 84 2.88 15.31 -6.05
CA PRO A 84 1.42 15.40 -5.92
C PRO A 84 0.66 14.19 -6.48
N GLY A 85 1.01 13.76 -7.69
CA GLY A 85 0.43 12.56 -8.31
C GLY A 85 0.81 11.27 -7.58
N GLY A 86 2.07 11.14 -7.16
CA GLY A 86 2.55 9.98 -6.40
C GLY A 86 1.85 9.85 -5.04
N GLY A 87 1.56 10.96 -4.36
CA GLY A 87 0.84 10.97 -3.09
C GLY A 87 -0.58 10.40 -3.20
N TRP A 88 -1.32 10.79 -4.25
CA TRP A 88 -2.66 10.23 -4.52
C TRP A 88 -2.61 8.76 -4.93
N MET A 89 -1.58 8.35 -5.68
CA MET A 89 -1.38 6.95 -6.03
C MET A 89 -1.18 6.07 -4.78
N VAL A 90 -0.43 6.55 -3.78
CA VAL A 90 -0.25 5.85 -2.51
C VAL A 90 -1.59 5.66 -1.79
N ILE A 91 -2.46 6.68 -1.77
CA ILE A 91 -3.78 6.57 -1.15
C ILE A 91 -4.67 5.58 -1.91
N ALA A 92 -4.69 5.64 -3.23
CA ALA A 92 -5.47 4.71 -4.05
C ALA A 92 -5.04 3.25 -3.81
N LEU A 93 -3.73 2.98 -3.83
CA LEU A 93 -3.19 1.65 -3.57
C LEU A 93 -3.47 1.17 -2.13
N ILE A 94 -3.34 2.04 -1.12
CA ILE A 94 -3.69 1.70 0.26
C ILE A 94 -5.18 1.35 0.35
N LEU A 95 -6.05 2.13 -0.28
CA LEU A 95 -7.51 1.93 -0.22
C LEU A 95 -7.92 0.62 -0.90
N VAL A 96 -7.45 0.37 -2.13
CA VAL A 96 -7.76 -0.88 -2.85
C VAL A 96 -7.18 -2.08 -2.11
N LEU A 97 -5.95 -2.00 -1.60
CA LEU A 97 -5.35 -3.09 -0.82
C LEU A 97 -6.09 -3.33 0.50
N SER A 98 -6.61 -2.27 1.15
CA SER A 98 -7.46 -2.41 2.34
C SER A 98 -8.73 -3.16 2.00
N MET A 99 -9.42 -2.80 0.92
CA MET A 99 -10.61 -3.52 0.46
C MET A 99 -10.30 -4.97 0.11
N GLN A 100 -9.16 -5.24 -0.54
CA GLN A 100 -8.71 -6.60 -0.86
C GLN A 100 -8.57 -7.45 0.41
N VAL A 101 -7.87 -6.92 1.42
CA VAL A 101 -7.66 -7.64 2.68
C VAL A 101 -8.98 -7.82 3.43
N LEU A 102 -9.81 -6.78 3.54
CA LEU A 102 -11.09 -6.84 4.23
C LEU A 102 -12.03 -7.87 3.60
N THR A 103 -12.20 -7.85 2.28
CA THR A 103 -13.02 -8.86 1.58
C THR A 103 -12.48 -10.27 1.78
N GLY A 104 -11.16 -10.45 1.89
CA GLY A 104 -10.53 -11.74 2.20
C GLY A 104 -10.79 -12.23 3.63
N LEU A 105 -10.95 -11.31 4.60
CA LEU A 105 -11.26 -11.69 5.99
C LEU A 105 -12.67 -12.29 6.15
N TYR A 106 -13.62 -11.85 5.32
CA TYR A 106 -15.01 -12.31 5.32
C TYR A 106 -15.32 -13.36 4.24
N ALA A 107 -14.35 -13.71 3.40
CA ALA A 107 -14.57 -14.64 2.30
C ALA A 107 -14.84 -16.07 2.82
N TYR A 108 -15.94 -16.66 2.33
CA TYR A 108 -16.34 -18.05 2.55
C TYR A 108 -16.48 -18.75 1.19
N ASN A 109 -16.02 -19.98 1.06
CA ASN A 109 -16.46 -20.84 -0.04
C ASN A 109 -16.75 -22.25 0.47
N ASP A 110 -17.58 -23.00 -0.26
CA ASP A 110 -18.07 -24.33 0.14
C ASP A 110 -16.98 -25.42 0.22
N VAL A 111 -15.72 -25.07 -0.10
CA VAL A 111 -14.56 -25.99 -0.16
C VAL A 111 -13.57 -25.72 0.98
N ALA A 112 -13.59 -24.54 1.61
CA ALA A 112 -12.75 -24.22 2.76
C ALA A 112 -13.34 -23.06 3.58
N ARG A 113 -13.30 -23.17 4.91
CA ARG A 113 -13.53 -22.05 5.83
C ARG A 113 -12.31 -21.11 5.73
N VAL A 114 -12.36 -20.07 4.89
CA VAL A 114 -11.12 -19.39 4.43
C VAL A 114 -10.76 -18.11 5.22
N GLY A 115 -11.72 -17.23 5.52
CA GLY A 115 -11.44 -16.02 6.30
C GLY A 115 -11.57 -16.24 7.82
N PRO A 116 -10.89 -15.48 8.71
CA PRO A 116 -11.11 -15.59 10.15
C PRO A 116 -12.57 -15.30 10.55
N LEU A 117 -13.19 -14.33 9.87
CA LEU A 117 -14.52 -13.79 10.18
C LEU A 117 -15.65 -14.50 9.41
N PHE A 118 -15.43 -15.73 8.92
CA PHE A 118 -16.28 -16.42 7.94
C PHE A 118 -17.69 -16.81 8.42
N GLY A 119 -18.07 -16.51 9.66
CA GLY A 119 -19.39 -16.84 10.24
C GLY A 119 -20.27 -15.64 10.56
N ILE A 120 -19.81 -14.41 10.31
CA ILE A 120 -20.54 -13.20 10.70
C ILE A 120 -21.70 -12.88 9.75
N PHE A 121 -21.60 -13.28 8.48
CA PHE A 121 -22.58 -12.96 7.44
C PHE A 121 -23.22 -14.22 6.84
N SER A 122 -24.37 -14.05 6.16
CA SER A 122 -25.05 -15.11 5.41
C SER A 122 -24.19 -15.63 4.25
N GLY A 123 -24.43 -16.87 3.81
CA GLY A 123 -23.69 -17.51 2.70
C GLY A 123 -23.66 -16.68 1.41
N ASP A 124 -24.79 -16.07 1.03
CA ASP A 124 -24.88 -15.20 -0.15
C ASP A 124 -23.97 -13.97 -0.05
N THR A 125 -23.92 -13.36 1.14
CA THR A 125 -23.07 -12.20 1.41
C THR A 125 -21.59 -12.59 1.35
N SER A 126 -21.24 -13.76 1.89
CA SER A 126 -19.88 -14.26 1.87
C SER A 126 -19.41 -14.64 0.44
N ASN A 127 -20.31 -15.18 -0.38
CA ASN A 127 -20.06 -15.42 -1.82
C ASN A 127 -19.88 -14.11 -2.60
N MET A 128 -20.62 -13.05 -2.24
CA MET A 128 -20.37 -11.70 -2.77
C MET A 128 -18.96 -11.22 -2.42
N PHE A 129 -18.48 -11.44 -1.18
CA PHE A 129 -17.11 -11.06 -0.81
C PHE A 129 -16.04 -11.82 -1.58
N VAL A 130 -16.23 -13.10 -1.90
CA VAL A 130 -15.33 -13.85 -2.78
C VAL A 130 -15.26 -13.22 -4.18
N SER A 131 -16.42 -12.89 -4.75
CA SER A 131 -16.50 -12.25 -6.07
C SER A 131 -15.82 -10.87 -6.07
N LEU A 132 -16.08 -10.07 -5.04
CA LEU A 132 -15.45 -8.77 -4.83
C LEU A 132 -13.94 -8.90 -4.62
N HIS A 133 -13.46 -9.90 -3.88
CA HIS A 133 -12.04 -10.15 -3.67
C HIS A 133 -11.31 -10.42 -5.00
N GLY A 134 -11.93 -11.19 -5.90
CA GLY A 134 -11.41 -11.43 -7.24
C GLY A 134 -11.41 -10.17 -8.13
N LEU A 135 -12.47 -9.35 -8.05
CA LEU A 135 -12.56 -8.08 -8.78
C LEU A 135 -11.53 -7.06 -8.27
N LEU A 136 -11.44 -6.88 -6.95
CA LEU A 136 -10.50 -5.97 -6.31
C LEU A 136 -9.05 -6.36 -6.62
N PHE A 137 -8.74 -7.64 -6.77
CA PHE A 137 -7.40 -8.08 -7.19
C PHE A 137 -7.07 -7.57 -8.59
N LYS A 138 -8.02 -7.67 -9.55
CA LYS A 138 -7.84 -7.13 -10.90
C LYS A 138 -7.64 -5.61 -10.86
N ILE A 139 -8.45 -4.91 -10.06
CA ILE A 139 -8.32 -3.45 -9.87
C ILE A 139 -6.93 -3.13 -9.29
N LEU A 140 -6.51 -3.83 -8.25
CA LEU A 140 -5.20 -3.65 -7.62
C LEU A 140 -4.08 -3.81 -8.65
N MET A 141 -4.11 -4.86 -9.47
CA MET A 141 -3.11 -5.08 -10.51
C MET A 141 -3.10 -4.00 -11.59
N THR A 142 -4.26 -3.45 -11.94
CA THR A 142 -4.35 -2.27 -12.83
C THR A 142 -3.63 -1.07 -12.21
N PHE A 143 -3.89 -0.76 -10.94
CA PHE A 143 -3.18 0.33 -10.25
C PHE A 143 -1.68 0.05 -10.14
N VAL A 144 -1.26 -1.17 -9.81
CA VAL A 144 0.18 -1.53 -9.77
C VAL A 144 0.84 -1.33 -11.14
N THR A 145 0.15 -1.71 -12.22
CA THR A 145 0.65 -1.52 -13.59
C THR A 145 0.81 -0.04 -13.92
N ILE A 146 -0.21 0.78 -13.62
CA ILE A 146 -0.15 2.24 -13.78
C ILE A 146 0.98 2.83 -12.94
N HIS A 147 1.18 2.36 -11.71
CA HIS A 147 2.23 2.81 -10.82
C HIS A 147 3.62 2.60 -11.43
N ILE A 148 3.89 1.38 -11.91
CA ILE A 148 5.16 1.03 -12.56
C ILE A 148 5.34 1.83 -13.86
N ALA A 149 4.29 1.98 -14.67
CA ALA A 149 4.33 2.76 -15.91
C ALA A 149 4.69 4.24 -15.63
N VAL A 150 4.10 4.84 -14.59
CA VAL A 150 4.44 6.21 -14.17
C VAL A 150 5.90 6.30 -13.72
N ILE A 151 6.40 5.34 -12.93
CA ILE A 151 7.82 5.33 -12.54
C ILE A 151 8.74 5.28 -13.77
N ALA A 152 8.42 4.43 -14.75
CA ALA A 152 9.15 4.36 -16.00
C ALA A 152 9.09 5.69 -16.77
N LEU A 153 7.92 6.33 -16.81
CA LEU A 153 7.73 7.63 -17.46
C LEU A 153 8.58 8.73 -16.79
N TYR A 154 8.68 8.77 -15.46
CA TYR A 154 9.60 9.69 -14.77
C TYR A 154 11.06 9.43 -15.13
N ARG A 155 11.46 8.16 -15.24
CA ARG A 155 12.82 7.80 -15.64
C ARG A 155 13.15 8.23 -17.06
N ILE A 156 12.20 8.10 -17.99
CA ILE A 156 12.42 8.40 -19.42
C ILE A 156 12.25 9.89 -19.71
N VAL A 157 11.13 10.49 -19.29
CA VAL A 157 10.76 11.87 -19.64
C VAL A 157 11.42 12.89 -18.72
N LYS A 158 11.39 12.64 -17.40
CA LYS A 158 11.97 13.56 -16.41
C LYS A 158 13.42 13.26 -16.09
N ARG A 159 13.97 12.14 -16.60
CA ARG A 159 15.32 11.64 -16.28
C ARG A 159 15.59 11.56 -14.78
N GLN A 160 14.53 11.26 -14.01
CA GLN A 160 14.58 11.14 -12.56
C GLN A 160 14.48 9.67 -12.16
N ASP A 161 15.47 9.19 -11.40
CA ASP A 161 15.46 7.84 -10.85
C ASP A 161 14.69 7.82 -9.52
N LEU A 162 13.50 7.24 -9.55
CA LEU A 162 12.65 7.03 -8.38
C LEU A 162 12.85 5.66 -7.72
N VAL A 163 13.49 4.72 -8.41
CA VAL A 163 13.69 3.34 -7.92
C VAL A 163 14.87 3.30 -6.97
N ARG A 164 15.98 3.95 -7.30
CA ARG A 164 17.18 3.94 -6.46
C ARG A 164 16.93 4.53 -5.06
N PRO A 165 16.22 5.66 -4.87
CA PRO A 165 15.84 6.13 -3.54
C PRO A 165 14.97 5.13 -2.75
N MET A 166 14.16 4.32 -3.43
CA MET A 166 13.36 3.27 -2.77
C MET A 166 14.19 2.05 -2.35
N ALA A 167 15.33 1.80 -2.99
CA ALA A 167 16.26 0.75 -2.59
C ALA A 167 17.23 1.25 -1.50
N THR A 168 17.94 2.36 -1.76
CA THR A 168 19.00 2.86 -0.89
C THR A 168 18.48 3.72 0.26
N GLY A 169 17.33 4.37 0.08
CA GLY A 169 16.84 5.39 1.00
C GLY A 169 17.51 6.75 0.86
N ILE A 170 18.37 6.91 -0.14
CA ILE A 170 19.12 8.14 -0.39
C ILE A 170 18.49 8.84 -1.58
N GLN A 171 18.03 10.07 -1.36
CA GLN A 171 17.57 10.97 -2.42
C GLN A 171 18.46 12.21 -2.41
N TYR A 172 19.08 12.52 -3.55
CA TYR A 172 19.82 13.77 -3.73
C TYR A 172 18.84 14.91 -3.98
N LEU A 173 18.94 15.96 -3.18
CA LEU A 173 18.07 17.12 -3.24
C LEU A 173 18.90 18.38 -3.57
N PRO A 174 18.34 19.34 -4.31
CA PRO A 174 18.95 20.66 -4.49
C PRO A 174 19.28 21.32 -3.14
N ALA A 175 20.36 22.11 -3.11
CA ALA A 175 20.79 22.82 -1.91
C ALA A 175 19.67 23.73 -1.36
N GLY A 176 19.52 23.79 -0.03
CA GLY A 176 18.53 24.63 0.66
C GLY A 176 17.24 23.93 1.11
N LEU A 177 17.03 22.66 0.77
CA LEU A 177 15.88 21.89 1.26
C LEU A 177 16.12 21.30 2.67
N ARG A 178 15.15 21.50 3.57
CA ARG A 178 15.21 20.96 4.94
C ARG A 178 15.18 19.43 4.93
N LYS A 179 16.13 18.81 5.64
CA LYS A 179 16.15 17.36 5.85
C LYS A 179 14.86 16.90 6.59
N PRO A 180 14.15 15.88 6.09
CA PRO A 180 12.95 15.37 6.76
C PRO A 180 13.26 14.86 8.17
N THR A 181 12.36 15.13 9.11
CA THR A 181 12.48 14.55 10.45
C THR A 181 12.03 13.09 10.45
N MET A 182 12.83 12.26 11.12
CA MET A 182 12.57 10.83 11.25
C MET A 182 12.11 10.53 12.67
N ILE A 183 11.18 9.58 12.83
CA ILE A 183 10.80 9.09 14.15
C ILE A 183 11.89 8.19 14.71
N SER A 184 11.96 8.07 16.04
CA SER A 184 12.87 7.13 16.70
C SER A 184 12.49 5.67 16.39
N ALA A 185 13.48 4.78 16.44
CA ALA A 185 13.28 3.35 16.26
C ALA A 185 12.29 2.76 17.28
N SER A 186 12.34 3.23 18.54
CA SER A 186 11.41 2.82 19.60
C SER A 186 9.96 3.13 19.26
N ARG A 187 9.66 4.36 18.79
CA ARG A 187 8.31 4.73 18.37
C ARG A 187 7.84 3.92 17.17
N ALA A 188 8.72 3.69 16.20
CA ALA A 188 8.40 2.83 15.06
C ALA A 188 8.06 1.40 15.50
N LEU A 189 8.83 0.84 16.43
CA LEU A 189 8.60 -0.48 16.99
C LEU A 189 7.27 -0.53 17.78
N SER A 190 6.97 0.46 18.61
CA SER A 190 5.69 0.50 19.34
C SER A 190 4.49 0.50 18.39
N LEU A 191 4.54 1.30 17.31
CA LEU A 191 3.48 1.31 16.31
C LEU A 191 3.35 -0.04 15.58
N PHE A 192 4.48 -0.71 15.32
CA PHE A 192 4.47 -2.04 14.72
C PHE A 192 3.85 -3.07 15.68
N LEU A 193 4.25 -3.09 16.95
CA LEU A 193 3.65 -3.99 17.94
C LEU A 193 2.15 -3.73 18.11
N CYS A 194 1.71 -2.46 18.16
CA CYS A 194 0.28 -2.14 18.15
C CYS A 194 -0.43 -2.71 16.92
N SER A 195 0.17 -2.62 15.73
CA SER A 195 -0.43 -3.18 14.51
C SER A 195 -0.56 -4.71 14.56
N VAL A 196 0.43 -5.40 15.15
CA VAL A 196 0.39 -6.85 15.36
C VAL A 196 -0.74 -7.23 16.30
N VAL A 197 -0.87 -6.52 17.43
CA VAL A 197 -1.96 -6.76 18.39
C VAL A 197 -3.33 -6.55 17.74
N ILE A 198 -3.53 -5.44 17.02
CA ILE A 198 -4.81 -5.15 16.34
C ILE A 198 -5.12 -6.24 15.30
N ALA A 199 -4.14 -6.62 14.47
CA ALA A 199 -4.34 -7.66 13.45
C ALA A 199 -4.63 -9.04 14.06
N ALA A 200 -3.97 -9.37 15.17
CA ALA A 200 -4.20 -10.61 15.90
C ALA A 200 -5.61 -10.65 16.48
N LEU A 201 -6.08 -9.56 17.09
CA LEU A 201 -7.46 -9.44 17.59
C LEU A 201 -8.48 -9.62 16.47
N ILE A 202 -8.29 -8.95 15.32
CA ILE A 202 -9.18 -9.11 14.15
C ILE A 202 -9.18 -10.55 13.63
N SER A 203 -8.06 -11.26 13.74
CA SER A 203 -7.94 -12.64 13.25
C SER A 203 -8.49 -13.69 14.22
N GLN A 204 -8.88 -13.29 15.43
CA GLN A 204 -9.45 -14.17 16.47
C GLN A 204 -10.96 -13.98 16.66
N LEU A 205 -11.52 -12.91 16.07
CA LEU A 205 -12.97 -12.69 15.95
C LEU A 205 -13.55 -13.61 14.88
#